data_AF-U2M730-F1
#
_entry.id   AF-U2M730-F1
#
_cell.length_a   1.000
_cell.length_b   1.000
_cell.length_c   1.000
_cell.angle_alpha   90.00
_cell.angle_beta   90.00
_cell.angle_gamma   90.00
#
_symmetry.space_group_name_H-M   'P 1'
#
loop_
_entity.id
_entity.type
_entity.pdbx_description
1 polymer ?
#
loop_
_entity_poly.entity_id
_entity_poly.type
_entity_poly.pdbx_seq_one_letter_code
_entity_poly.pdbx_strand_id
1 'polypeptide(L)'
;MGSAAGGMGAAAGGAVGGVMGGGTGGQPPQIQHAPMQQMPQQATQQQTGTYDGAAEGQPPSAKSIKEMFFTYRGRLNRKPFILRGFLLSILSSIMSTVMTEMTEASSVVMHLLALLPLILMVVFGAGAFMLIIRRWHDLGKSGWLSLLMLIPLFNFFVLIFLWAKKGTDGPNTYGDDPLA
;
A
#
# COMPACT_ATOMS: atom_id res chain seq x y z
N MET A 1 -65.61 -33.17 -2.33
CA MET A 1 -64.16 -33.32 -2.08
C MET A 1 -63.92 -33.11 -0.60
N GLY A 2 -63.45 -34.16 0.10
CA GLY A 2 -62.94 -34.27 1.49
C GLY A 2 -63.64 -33.49 2.60
N SER A 3 -64.48 -34.06 3.47
CA SER A 3 -64.16 -34.95 4.62
C SER A 3 -63.08 -34.36 5.54
N ALA A 4 -63.39 -33.77 6.70
CA ALA A 4 -63.98 -34.33 7.94
C ALA A 4 -62.95 -34.98 8.89
N ALA A 5 -63.14 -34.67 10.17
CA ALA A 5 -62.62 -35.32 11.39
C ALA A 5 -61.11 -35.15 11.63
N GLY A 6 -60.63 -34.90 12.84
CA GLY A 6 -61.05 -35.27 14.19
C GLY A 6 -59.72 -35.57 14.91
N GLY A 7 -59.39 -34.98 16.05
CA GLY A 7 -59.91 -35.34 17.36
C GLY A 7 -58.75 -35.77 18.26
N MET A 8 -58.96 -35.67 19.59
CA MET A 8 -58.21 -36.31 20.69
C MET A 8 -56.77 -35.84 20.92
N GLY A 9 -56.22 -35.74 22.13
CA GLY A 9 -56.60 -36.12 23.49
C GLY A 9 -55.36 -35.77 24.36
N ALA A 10 -55.53 -35.10 25.49
CA ALA A 10 -55.57 -35.71 26.82
C ALA A 10 -54.27 -36.41 27.26
N ALA A 11 -53.62 -35.85 28.28
CA ALA A 11 -52.97 -36.50 29.44
C ALA A 11 -51.76 -35.67 29.93
N ALA A 12 -51.33 -35.66 31.19
CA ALA A 12 -51.90 -35.84 32.53
C ALA A 12 -50.70 -35.83 33.50
N GLY A 13 -50.90 -35.29 34.72
CA GLY A 13 -50.05 -35.54 35.90
C GLY A 13 -48.75 -34.72 35.96
N GLY A 14 -48.26 -34.24 37.10
CA GLY A 14 -48.62 -34.35 38.52
C GLY A 14 -47.54 -33.53 39.23
N ALA A 15 -47.88 -32.57 40.07
CA ALA A 15 -48.09 -32.75 41.50
C ALA A 15 -46.78 -32.98 42.30
N VAL A 16 -46.50 -31.99 43.16
CA VAL A 16 -45.89 -32.05 44.50
C VAL A 16 -44.42 -32.47 44.66
N GLY A 17 -43.67 -31.65 45.41
CA GLY A 17 -42.37 -32.05 45.96
C GLY A 17 -41.64 -30.87 46.60
N GLY A 18 -42.10 -30.46 47.77
CA GLY A 18 -41.36 -29.53 48.61
C GLY A 18 -40.21 -30.21 49.36
N VAL A 19 -39.42 -29.31 49.96
CA VAL A 19 -38.53 -29.44 51.14
C VAL A 19 -37.20 -30.22 51.03
N MET A 20 -36.21 -29.52 51.61
CA MET A 20 -34.89 -29.95 52.10
C MET A 20 -33.82 -30.05 51.01
N GLY A 21 -32.71 -29.34 51.06
CA GLY A 21 -32.01 -28.74 52.20
C GLY A 21 -30.51 -28.87 51.89
N GLY A 22 -29.73 -27.90 52.33
CA GLY A 22 -28.28 -28.07 52.39
C GLY A 22 -27.48 -27.11 51.53
N GLY A 23 -26.82 -26.18 52.21
CA GLY A 23 -25.38 -26.05 52.01
C GLY A 23 -24.91 -24.95 51.08
N THR A 24 -24.26 -23.98 51.73
CA THR A 24 -22.96 -23.42 51.34
C THR A 24 -22.90 -22.41 50.18
N GLY A 25 -22.62 -21.16 50.57
CA GLY A 25 -21.66 -20.28 49.90
C GLY A 25 -22.05 -19.76 48.53
N GLY A 26 -22.78 -18.64 48.47
CA GLY A 26 -23.00 -17.90 47.24
C GLY A 26 -21.67 -17.40 46.65
N GLN A 27 -21.18 -18.07 45.60
CA GLN A 27 -20.21 -17.51 44.67
C GLN A 27 -20.89 -16.43 43.82
N PRO A 28 -20.25 -15.27 43.58
CA PRO A 28 -20.80 -14.26 42.68
C PRO A 28 -20.90 -14.82 41.25
N PRO A 29 -21.87 -14.34 40.46
CA PRO A 29 -22.16 -14.88 39.13
C PRO A 29 -20.92 -14.80 38.23
N GLN A 30 -20.42 -15.97 37.83
CA GLN A 30 -19.41 -16.11 36.79
C GLN A 30 -20.02 -15.58 35.49
N ILE A 31 -19.52 -14.44 35.00
CA ILE A 31 -19.83 -13.95 33.66
C ILE A 31 -19.25 -14.99 32.69
N GLN A 32 -20.13 -15.83 32.15
CA GLN A 32 -19.80 -16.78 31.11
C GLN A 32 -19.39 -15.97 29.88
N HIS A 33 -18.08 -15.83 29.69
CA HIS A 33 -17.54 -15.25 28.46
C HIS A 33 -17.94 -16.21 27.35
N ALA A 34 -18.90 -15.80 26.53
CA ALA A 34 -19.24 -16.50 25.31
C ALA A 34 -17.94 -16.71 24.52
N PRO A 35 -17.71 -17.90 23.92
CA PRO A 35 -16.56 -18.07 23.05
C PRO A 35 -16.66 -17.03 21.95
N MET A 36 -15.65 -16.16 21.84
CA MET A 36 -15.52 -15.28 20.68
C MET A 36 -15.51 -16.18 19.45
N GLN A 37 -16.66 -16.24 18.76
CA GLN A 37 -16.72 -16.74 17.40
C GLN A 37 -15.73 -15.89 16.62
N GLN A 38 -14.63 -16.53 16.21
CA GLN A 38 -13.63 -15.93 15.34
C GLN A 38 -14.38 -15.48 14.09
N MET A 39 -14.69 -14.19 14.00
CA MET A 39 -15.04 -13.59 12.74
C MET A 39 -13.88 -13.92 11.79
N PRO A 40 -14.12 -14.58 10.65
CA PRO A 40 -13.14 -14.56 9.59
C PRO A 40 -12.89 -13.08 9.34
N GLN A 41 -11.65 -12.62 9.48
CA GLN A 41 -11.25 -11.35 8.91
C GLN A 41 -11.43 -11.50 7.41
N GLN A 42 -12.65 -11.30 6.93
CA GLN A 42 -12.92 -10.87 5.58
C GLN A 42 -12.27 -9.49 5.51
N ALA A 43 -10.98 -9.51 5.17
CA ALA A 43 -10.26 -8.36 4.70
C ALA A 43 -11.21 -7.68 3.72
N THR A 44 -11.68 -6.50 4.11
CA THR A 44 -12.48 -5.66 3.25
C THR A 44 -11.60 -5.41 2.03
N GLN A 45 -11.81 -6.20 0.98
CA GLN A 45 -11.23 -5.98 -0.32
C GLN A 45 -11.84 -4.68 -0.83
N GLN A 46 -11.26 -3.57 -0.38
CA GLN A 46 -11.39 -2.31 -1.11
C GLN A 46 -10.55 -2.49 -2.36
N GLN A 47 -11.14 -3.18 -3.33
CA GLN A 47 -10.78 -3.11 -4.74
C GLN A 47 -10.88 -1.64 -5.16
N THR A 48 -9.80 -0.88 -4.97
CA THR A 48 -9.65 0.43 -5.59
C THR A 48 -8.65 0.32 -6.73
N GLY A 49 -9.22 0.13 -7.93
CA GLY A 49 -8.56 0.30 -9.21
C GLY A 49 -7.89 -0.96 -9.73
N THR A 50 -8.62 -1.72 -10.55
CA THR A 50 -8.05 -2.52 -11.64
C THR A 50 -7.13 -1.61 -12.48
N TYR A 51 -5.82 -1.70 -12.29
CA TYR A 51 -4.87 -1.07 -13.19
C TYR A 51 -4.69 -2.04 -14.36
N ASP A 52 -5.34 -1.68 -15.48
CA ASP A 52 -5.32 -2.35 -16.78
C ASP A 52 -5.28 -3.89 -16.75
N GLY A 53 -6.43 -4.48 -17.08
CA GLY A 53 -6.54 -5.90 -17.34
C GLY A 53 -5.52 -6.36 -18.37
N ALA A 54 -4.47 -7.02 -17.90
CA ALA A 54 -3.87 -8.09 -18.67
C ALA A 54 -4.85 -9.26 -18.54
N ALA A 55 -5.69 -9.45 -19.56
CA ALA A 55 -6.35 -10.72 -19.78
C ALA A 55 -5.28 -11.83 -19.74
N GLU A 56 -5.58 -12.92 -19.04
CA GLU A 56 -4.72 -14.10 -18.93
C GLU A 56 -4.18 -14.46 -20.32
N GLY A 57 -2.85 -14.34 -20.52
CA GLY A 57 -2.18 -14.74 -21.76
C GLY A 57 -1.51 -13.64 -22.60
N GLN A 58 -1.58 -12.37 -22.23
CA GLN A 58 -0.82 -11.33 -22.96
C GLN A 58 0.67 -11.38 -22.55
N PRO A 59 1.63 -11.52 -23.51
CA PRO A 59 3.06 -11.38 -23.19
C PRO A 59 3.28 -9.98 -22.60
N PRO A 60 4.20 -9.81 -21.63
CA PRO A 60 4.35 -8.55 -20.92
C PRO A 60 4.65 -7.44 -21.94
N SER A 61 3.64 -6.60 -22.23
CA SER A 61 3.82 -5.44 -23.06
C SER A 61 4.87 -4.55 -22.39
N ALA A 62 5.78 -3.98 -23.18
CA ALA A 62 6.80 -3.11 -22.65
C ALA A 62 6.12 -1.97 -21.87
N LYS A 63 6.44 -1.82 -20.59
CA LYS A 63 5.85 -0.78 -19.73
C LYS A 63 6.08 0.59 -20.35
N SER A 64 5.03 1.42 -20.36
CA SER A 64 5.14 2.80 -20.84
C SER A 64 6.13 3.60 -19.99
N ILE A 65 6.78 4.64 -20.57
CA ILE A 65 7.64 5.57 -19.81
C ILE A 65 6.88 6.17 -18.62
N LYS A 66 5.58 6.45 -18.80
CA LYS A 66 4.71 6.94 -17.74
C LYS A 66 4.63 5.96 -16.56
N GLU A 67 4.48 4.67 -16.84
CA GLU A 67 4.44 3.62 -15.82
C GLU A 67 5.81 3.39 -15.18
N MET A 68 6.89 3.52 -15.96
CA MET A 68 8.24 3.32 -15.46
C MET A 68 8.66 4.42 -14.49
N PHE A 69 8.31 5.68 -14.76
CA PHE A 69 8.86 6.85 -14.05
C PHE A 69 7.81 7.72 -13.35
N PHE A 70 6.60 7.87 -13.91
CA PHE A 70 5.66 8.93 -13.50
C PHE A 70 4.39 8.44 -12.79
N THR A 71 4.26 7.15 -12.48
CA THR A 71 3.21 6.66 -11.57
C THR A 71 3.70 6.65 -10.12
N TYR A 72 2.84 7.00 -9.18
CA TYR A 72 3.11 6.86 -7.73
C TYR A 72 2.52 5.58 -7.15
N ARG A 73 1.71 4.86 -7.92
CA ARG A 73 0.97 3.68 -7.46
C ARG A 73 1.82 2.43 -7.59
N GLY A 74 1.50 1.45 -6.75
CA GLY A 74 2.20 0.17 -6.70
C GLY A 74 3.53 0.24 -5.98
N ARG A 75 4.26 -0.86 -6.09
CA ARG A 75 5.52 -1.13 -5.42
C ARG A 75 6.69 -1.12 -6.40
N LEU A 76 7.82 -0.60 -5.97
CA LEU A 76 9.06 -0.60 -6.74
C LEU A 76 10.16 -1.35 -5.99
N ASN A 77 10.61 -2.47 -6.57
CA ASN A 77 11.72 -3.24 -6.05
C ASN A 77 13.05 -2.47 -6.13
N ARG A 78 14.04 -2.89 -5.31
CA ARG A 78 15.39 -2.32 -5.26
C ARG A 78 16.09 -2.21 -6.62
N LYS A 79 16.02 -3.24 -7.47
CA LYS A 79 16.74 -3.27 -8.76
C LYS A 79 16.28 -2.16 -9.72
N PRO A 80 14.97 -2.08 -10.08
CA PRO A 80 14.50 -1.00 -10.95
C PRO A 80 14.57 0.37 -10.27
N PHE A 81 14.46 0.45 -8.93
CA PHE A 81 14.69 1.70 -8.20
C PHE A 81 16.10 2.24 -8.42
N ILE A 82 17.13 1.41 -8.22
CA ILE A 82 18.53 1.81 -8.41
C ILE A 82 18.81 2.15 -9.87
N LEU A 83 18.42 1.29 -10.82
CA LEU A 83 18.74 1.52 -12.23
C LEU A 83 18.07 2.79 -12.79
N ARG A 84 16.78 2.98 -12.51
CA ARG A 84 16.02 4.15 -12.98
C ARG A 84 16.45 5.41 -12.24
N GLY A 85 16.70 5.32 -10.94
CA GLY A 85 17.21 6.42 -10.14
C GLY A 85 18.59 6.86 -10.60
N PHE A 86 19.48 5.91 -10.89
CA PHE A 86 20.80 6.18 -11.43
C PHE A 86 20.74 6.83 -12.82
N LEU A 87 19.90 6.32 -13.73
CA LEU A 87 19.65 6.96 -15.03
C LEU A 87 19.19 8.42 -14.86
N LEU A 88 18.20 8.68 -14.01
CA LEU A 88 17.73 10.04 -13.75
C LEU A 88 18.80 10.93 -13.12
N SER A 89 19.69 10.37 -12.28
CA SER A 89 20.80 11.12 -11.68
C SER A 89 21.84 11.54 -12.72
N ILE A 90 22.16 10.68 -13.70
CA ILE A 90 23.05 11.03 -14.83
C ILE A 90 22.42 12.13 -15.67
N LEU A 91 21.15 11.97 -16.07
CA LEU A 91 20.45 12.98 -16.86
C LEU A 91 20.38 14.33 -16.13
N SER A 92 20.12 14.30 -14.82
CA SER A 92 20.09 15.51 -13.98
C SER A 92 21.48 16.15 -13.85
N SER A 93 22.54 15.34 -13.76
CA SER A 93 23.92 15.85 -13.72
C SER A 93 24.31 16.56 -15.02
N ILE A 94 23.94 15.99 -16.17
CA ILE A 94 24.19 16.62 -17.49
C ILE A 94 23.39 17.92 -17.61
N MET A 95 22.10 17.92 -17.21
CA MET A 95 21.30 19.15 -17.23
C MET A 95 21.86 20.20 -16.27
N SER A 96 22.39 19.80 -15.11
CA SER A 96 23.01 20.71 -14.17
C SER A 96 24.25 21.38 -14.76
N THR A 97 25.12 20.65 -15.45
CA THR A 97 26.31 21.26 -16.08
C THR A 97 25.90 22.22 -17.19
N VAL A 98 24.92 21.85 -18.02
CA VAL A 98 24.40 22.75 -19.07
C VAL A 98 23.79 24.01 -18.45
N MET A 99 23.02 23.86 -17.37
CA MET A 99 22.38 24.99 -16.69
C MET A 99 23.43 25.98 -16.14
N THR A 100 24.49 25.48 -15.49
CA THR A 100 25.58 26.32 -14.98
C THR A 100 26.21 27.19 -16.06
N GLU A 101 26.60 26.59 -17.20
CA GLU A 101 27.21 27.34 -18.31
C GLU A 101 26.26 28.42 -18.87
N MET A 102 24.97 28.13 -18.94
CA MET A 102 23.97 29.07 -19.46
C MET A 102 23.68 30.22 -18.48
N THR A 103 23.77 29.99 -17.17
CA THR A 103 23.56 31.02 -16.15
C THR A 103 24.76 31.94 -15.94
N GLU A 104 25.97 31.46 -16.17
CA GLU A 104 27.18 32.29 -16.08
C GLU A 104 27.38 33.20 -17.31
N ALA A 105 26.66 32.92 -18.41
CA ALA A 105 26.73 33.73 -19.62
C ALA A 105 26.10 35.13 -19.40
N SER A 106 26.78 36.20 -19.80
CA SER A 106 26.28 37.58 -19.66
C SER A 106 25.12 37.96 -20.60
N SER A 107 24.61 37.02 -21.40
CA SER A 107 23.59 37.25 -22.42
C SER A 107 22.18 36.99 -21.90
N VAL A 108 21.28 37.95 -22.04
CA VAL A 108 19.85 37.77 -21.70
C VAL A 108 19.23 36.62 -22.50
N VAL A 109 19.64 36.43 -23.76
CA VAL A 109 19.16 35.32 -24.59
C VAL A 109 19.55 33.98 -23.98
N MET A 110 20.77 33.85 -23.45
CA MET A 110 21.22 32.62 -22.80
C MET A 110 20.42 32.32 -21.53
N HIS A 111 20.11 33.34 -20.73
CA HIS A 111 19.25 33.19 -19.56
C HIS A 111 17.84 32.74 -19.92
N LEU A 112 17.25 33.26 -21.00
CA LEU A 112 15.95 32.82 -21.49
C LEU A 112 15.98 31.36 -21.97
N LEU A 113 17.04 30.96 -22.67
CA LEU A 113 17.23 29.58 -23.09
C LEU A 113 17.46 28.62 -21.91
N ALA A 114 18.03 29.11 -20.80
CA ALA A 114 18.26 28.34 -19.57
C ALA A 114 16.96 27.86 -18.89
N LEU A 115 15.81 28.43 -19.24
CA LEU A 115 14.51 27.94 -18.78
C LEU A 115 14.19 26.53 -19.29
N LEU A 116 14.72 26.12 -20.45
CA LEU A 116 14.50 24.78 -20.99
C LEU A 116 15.14 23.67 -20.14
N PRO A 117 16.46 23.68 -19.85
CA PRO A 117 17.06 22.69 -18.96
C PRO A 117 16.47 22.76 -17.55
N LEU A 118 16.06 23.94 -17.06
CA LEU A 118 15.35 24.07 -15.79
C LEU A 118 14.05 23.24 -15.76
N ILE A 119 13.22 23.35 -16.81
CA ILE A 119 11.99 22.55 -16.93
C ILE A 119 12.32 21.04 -16.93
N LEU A 120 13.35 20.63 -17.67
CA LEU A 120 13.77 19.23 -17.71
C LEU A 120 14.25 18.72 -16.34
N MET A 121 14.99 19.54 -15.59
CA MET A 121 15.38 19.19 -14.22
C MET A 121 14.18 18.97 -13.31
N VAL A 122 13.14 19.81 -13.41
CA VAL A 122 11.89 19.61 -12.66
C VAL A 122 11.22 18.29 -13.05
N VAL A 123 11.18 17.96 -14.33
CA VAL A 123 10.60 16.69 -14.82
C VAL A 123 11.38 15.49 -14.30
N PHE A 124 12.72 15.52 -14.35
CA PHE A 124 13.56 14.43 -13.82
C PHE A 124 13.44 14.31 -12.31
N GLY A 125 13.41 15.43 -11.58
CA GLY A 125 13.18 15.47 -10.14
C GLY A 125 11.84 14.87 -9.76
N ALA A 126 10.77 15.23 -10.46
CA ALA A 126 9.45 14.63 -10.27
C ALA A 126 9.47 13.12 -10.51
N GLY A 127 10.10 12.66 -11.59
CA GLY A 127 10.29 11.23 -11.86
C GLY A 127 11.01 10.52 -10.71
N ALA A 128 12.13 11.07 -10.23
CA ALA A 128 12.90 10.51 -9.13
C ALA A 128 12.09 10.44 -7.83
N PHE A 129 11.30 11.48 -7.54
CA PHE A 129 10.41 11.53 -6.39
C PHE A 129 9.34 10.43 -6.43
N MET A 130 8.75 10.17 -7.61
CA MET A 130 7.79 9.07 -7.80
C MET A 130 8.44 7.69 -7.59
N LEU A 131 9.71 7.51 -7.99
CA LEU A 131 10.44 6.26 -7.70
C LEU A 131 10.60 6.03 -6.19
N ILE A 132 10.90 7.09 -5.44
CA ILE A 132 11.10 7.05 -3.98
C ILE A 132 9.79 6.70 -3.26
N ILE A 133 8.67 7.32 -3.66
CA ILE A 133 7.33 6.99 -3.13
C ILE A 133 7.05 5.48 -3.28
N ARG A 134 7.22 4.93 -4.48
CA ARG A 134 6.97 3.50 -4.73
C ARG A 134 7.97 2.58 -4.02
N ARG A 135 9.18 3.07 -3.74
CA ARG A 135 10.17 2.33 -2.93
C ARG A 135 9.73 2.29 -1.46
N TRP A 136 9.19 3.38 -0.92
CA TRP A 136 8.57 3.38 0.41
C TRP A 136 7.35 2.44 0.48
N HIS A 137 6.52 2.43 -0.55
CA HIS A 137 5.40 1.49 -0.66
C HIS A 137 5.85 0.02 -0.66
N ASP A 138 6.98 -0.29 -1.33
CA ASP A 138 7.54 -1.65 -1.29
C ASP A 138 8.08 -2.03 0.10
N LEU A 139 8.38 -1.06 0.96
CA LEU A 139 8.73 -1.27 2.37
C LEU A 139 7.49 -1.27 3.29
N GLY A 140 6.28 -1.20 2.73
CA GLY A 140 5.03 -1.11 3.50
C GLY A 140 4.90 0.20 4.28
N LYS A 141 5.57 1.26 3.83
CA LYS A 141 5.53 2.59 4.47
C LYS A 141 4.84 3.61 3.57
N SER A 142 4.36 4.67 4.19
CA SER A 142 3.70 5.77 3.48
C SER A 142 4.66 6.55 2.59
N GLY A 143 4.22 6.90 1.39
CA GLY A 143 4.93 7.78 0.46
C GLY A 143 5.22 9.19 1.00
N TRP A 144 4.54 9.61 2.08
CA TRP A 144 4.83 10.86 2.78
C TRP A 144 6.28 10.93 3.31
N LEU A 145 6.91 9.78 3.59
CA LEU A 145 8.32 9.74 3.99
C LEU A 145 9.28 10.25 2.89
N SER A 146 8.83 10.33 1.64
CA SER A 146 9.60 10.95 0.56
C SER A 146 9.88 12.44 0.82
N LEU A 147 9.07 13.13 1.64
CA LEU A 147 9.34 14.53 2.00
C LEU A 147 10.65 14.72 2.77
N LEU A 148 11.18 13.66 3.41
CA LEU A 148 12.49 13.69 4.06
C LEU A 148 13.63 14.00 3.06
N MET A 149 13.41 13.77 1.77
CA MET A 149 14.36 14.10 0.70
C MET A 149 14.56 15.61 0.53
N LEU A 150 13.63 16.44 1.01
CA LEU A 150 13.75 17.91 0.97
C LEU A 150 14.74 18.43 2.02
N ILE A 151 15.15 17.61 2.99
CA ILE A 151 16.12 17.98 4.01
C ILE A 151 17.49 17.44 3.58
N PRO A 152 18.46 18.30 3.20
CA PRO A 152 19.70 17.87 2.53
C PRO A 152 20.51 16.81 3.28
N LEU A 153 20.62 16.94 4.61
CA LEU A 153 21.39 15.98 5.42
C LEU A 153 20.68 14.63 5.56
N PHE A 154 19.34 14.61 5.67
CA PHE A 154 18.58 13.37 5.82
C PHE A 154 18.44 12.61 4.51
N ASN A 155 18.42 13.33 3.38
CA ASN A 155 18.33 12.75 2.04
C ASN A 155 19.36 11.63 1.82
N PHE A 156 20.62 11.86 2.20
CA PHE A 156 21.69 10.87 2.05
C PHE A 156 21.42 9.57 2.82
N PHE A 157 21.03 9.67 4.10
CA PHE A 157 20.71 8.51 4.93
C PHE A 157 19.48 7.74 4.41
N VAL A 158 18.46 8.48 3.94
CA VAL A 158 17.25 7.90 3.36
C VAL A 158 17.60 7.10 2.10
N LEU A 159 18.40 7.65 1.18
CA LEU A 159 18.78 6.96 -0.05
C LEU A 159 19.53 5.66 0.23
N ILE A 160 20.51 5.69 1.15
CA ILE A 160 21.24 4.48 1.55
C ILE A 160 20.29 3.42 2.11
N PHE A 161 19.38 3.83 3.00
CA PHE A 161 18.38 2.93 3.56
C PHE A 161 17.49 2.30 2.48
N LEU A 162 17.02 3.10 1.51
CA LEU A 162 16.17 2.65 0.41
C LEU A 162 16.89 1.71 -0.57
N TRP A 163 18.21 1.85 -0.74
CA TRP A 163 19.04 0.93 -1.52
C TRP A 163 19.29 -0.39 -0.80
N ALA A 164 19.55 -0.35 0.51
CA ALA A 164 19.96 -1.53 1.27
C ALA A 164 18.78 -2.38 1.74
N LYS A 165 17.68 -1.76 2.17
CA LYS A 165 16.58 -2.49 2.82
C LYS A 165 15.78 -3.31 1.81
N LYS A 166 15.56 -4.60 2.12
CA LYS A 166 14.65 -5.50 1.37
C LYS A 166 13.19 -5.03 1.52
N GLY A 167 12.42 -5.15 0.44
CA GLY A 167 10.96 -4.98 0.43
C GLY A 167 10.22 -5.97 1.36
N THR A 168 8.94 -5.73 1.58
CA THR A 168 8.05 -6.64 2.33
C THR A 168 7.77 -7.90 1.52
N ASP A 169 7.83 -9.06 2.15
CA ASP A 169 7.47 -10.34 1.51
C ASP A 169 5.94 -10.47 1.39
N GLY A 170 5.46 -10.92 0.23
CA GLY A 170 4.03 -11.11 -0.02
C GLY A 170 3.27 -9.79 -0.28
N PRO A 171 1.92 -9.84 -0.38
CA PRO A 171 1.10 -8.66 -0.67
C PRO A 171 1.10 -7.67 0.51
N ASN A 172 1.07 -6.37 0.20
CA ASN A 172 0.89 -5.31 1.18
C ASN A 172 -0.21 -4.32 0.73
N THR A 173 -0.51 -3.29 1.53
CA THR A 173 -1.56 -2.29 1.24
C THR A 173 -1.38 -1.55 -0.10
N TYR A 174 -0.19 -1.60 -0.68
CA TYR A 174 0.16 -0.97 -1.96
C TYR A 174 0.21 -1.94 -3.14
N GLY A 175 -0.13 -3.22 -2.95
CA GLY A 175 -0.25 -4.24 -3.99
C GLY A 175 0.61 -5.49 -3.74
N ASP A 176 0.55 -6.39 -4.72
CA ASP A 176 1.27 -7.67 -4.70
C ASP A 176 2.78 -7.51 -4.70
N ASP A 177 3.50 -8.57 -4.30
CA ASP A 177 4.96 -8.57 -4.30
C ASP A 177 5.50 -8.39 -5.72
N PRO A 178 6.31 -7.36 -6.02
CA PRO A 178 6.89 -7.16 -7.34
C PRO A 178 7.90 -8.25 -7.74
N LEU A 179 8.23 -9.17 -6.83
CA LEU A 179 9.11 -10.33 -7.07
C LEU A 179 8.39 -11.69 -6.96
N ALA A 180 7.07 -11.71 -6.70
CA ALA A 180 6.30 -12.96 -6.67
C ALA A 180 6.29 -13.68 -8.03
#